data_AF-A0A7V5K7E6-F1
#
_entry.id   AF-A0A7V5K7E6-F1
#
_cell.length_a   1.000
_cell.length_b   1.000
_cell.length_c   1.000
_cell.angle_alpha   90.00
_cell.angle_beta   90.00
_cell.angle_gamma   90.00
#
_symmetry.space_group_name_H-M   'P 1'
#
loop_
_entity.id
_entity.type
_entity.pdbx_description
1 polymer ?
#
loop_
_entity_poly.entity_id
_entity_poly.type
_entity_poly.pdbx_seq_one_letter_code
_entity_poly.pdbx_strand_id
1 'polypeptide(L)'
;MNQKPKASGMTRRIAGDSLRGPTNPERRPGASGRRVPRILYQDRDILVIDKPAGLLAVPIPGSGAPNAQQILASVLGKDRGSVLPVHRIDRYTSGLMVFARTRVARANLVRQFLAHSPLRLYLAVVRGLPPMEEGELRHF
;
A
#
# COMPACT_ATOMS: atom_id res chain seq x y z
N MET A 1 -58.10 -3.40 -17.65
CA MET A 1 -57.71 -2.66 -16.43
C MET A 1 -57.07 -3.66 -15.47
N ASN A 2 -55.76 -3.95 -15.63
CA ASN A 2 -55.10 -5.04 -14.91
C ASN A 2 -54.42 -4.54 -13.63
N GLN A 3 -54.75 -5.22 -12.54
CA GLN A 3 -54.34 -4.92 -11.17
C GLN A 3 -52.89 -5.38 -10.91
N LYS A 4 -52.14 -4.56 -10.16
CA LYS A 4 -50.80 -4.86 -9.62
C LYS A 4 -50.89 -5.89 -8.49
N PRO A 5 -49.90 -6.77 -8.28
CA PRO A 5 -49.75 -7.43 -7.00
C PRO A 5 -49.00 -6.52 -6.01
N LYS A 6 -49.57 -6.36 -4.83
CA LYS A 6 -48.87 -5.94 -3.60
C LYS A 6 -48.16 -7.17 -3.04
N ALA A 7 -46.86 -7.07 -2.75
CA ALA A 7 -46.19 -7.98 -1.85
C ALA A 7 -45.89 -7.23 -0.54
N SER A 8 -46.54 -7.68 0.52
CA SER A 8 -46.39 -7.22 1.90
C SER A 8 -45.31 -8.06 2.59
N GLY A 9 -44.40 -7.38 3.31
CA GLY A 9 -43.70 -7.85 4.52
C GLY A 9 -42.81 -9.09 4.45
N MET A 10 -41.55 -8.97 4.87
CA MET A 10 -41.13 -9.27 6.26
C MET A 10 -39.61 -9.52 6.33
N THR A 11 -38.92 -8.54 6.92
CA THR A 11 -37.75 -8.67 7.82
C THR A 11 -36.69 -9.74 7.53
N ARG A 12 -35.54 -9.31 6.97
CA ARG A 12 -34.27 -9.98 7.28
C ARG A 12 -33.69 -9.40 8.56
N ARG A 13 -33.68 -10.23 9.62
CA ARG A 13 -32.92 -9.98 10.85
C ARG A 13 -31.44 -9.93 10.46
N ILE A 14 -30.81 -8.76 10.59
CA ILE A 14 -29.36 -8.70 10.72
C ILE A 14 -29.10 -8.99 12.20
N ALA A 15 -28.45 -10.12 12.48
CA ALA A 15 -27.96 -10.41 13.81
C ALA A 15 -27.15 -9.20 14.28
N GLY A 16 -27.65 -8.55 15.33
CA GLY A 16 -27.05 -7.36 15.89
C GLY A 16 -25.77 -7.72 16.61
N ASP A 17 -24.68 -7.88 15.88
CA ASP A 17 -23.39 -7.49 16.43
C ASP A 17 -23.31 -5.98 16.29
N SER A 18 -23.61 -5.30 17.39
CA SER A 18 -23.21 -3.91 17.57
C SER A 18 -21.70 -3.85 17.38
N LEU A 19 -21.25 -3.55 16.16
CA LEU A 19 -19.88 -3.12 15.92
C LEU A 19 -19.73 -1.78 16.62
N ARG A 20 -19.41 -1.84 17.93
CA ARG A 20 -18.69 -0.76 18.59
C ARG A 20 -17.51 -0.48 17.67
N GLY A 21 -17.53 0.69 17.03
CA GLY A 21 -16.36 1.16 16.30
C GLY A 21 -15.14 1.01 17.21
N PRO A 22 -13.97 0.64 16.68
CA PRO A 22 -12.80 0.39 17.51
C PRO A 22 -12.61 1.59 18.44
N THR A 23 -12.85 1.38 19.74
CA THR A 23 -12.53 2.33 20.79
C THR A 23 -11.03 2.45 20.75
N ASN A 24 -10.54 3.51 20.09
CA ASN A 24 -9.13 3.79 19.81
C ASN A 24 -8.22 3.36 20.98
N PRO A 25 -7.68 2.13 20.98
CA PRO A 25 -6.77 1.69 22.01
C PRO A 25 -5.41 2.18 21.52
N GLU A 26 -5.08 3.38 21.98
CA GLU A 26 -3.83 4.07 21.68
C GLU A 26 -3.69 4.47 20.20
N ARG A 27 -3.83 5.78 19.95
CA ARG A 27 -3.05 6.40 18.89
C ARG A 27 -1.60 6.02 19.20
N ARG A 28 -1.04 5.05 18.46
CA ARG A 28 0.42 4.87 18.44
C ARG A 28 0.96 6.26 18.12
N PRO A 29 1.74 6.89 19.01
CA PRO A 29 2.28 8.21 18.73
C PRO A 29 2.97 8.10 17.36
N GLY A 30 2.64 9.02 16.45
CA GLY A 30 3.25 9.07 15.14
C GLY A 30 4.75 9.02 15.36
N ALA A 31 5.36 7.88 15.02
CA ALA A 31 6.73 7.61 15.39
C ALA A 31 7.61 8.51 14.52
N SER A 32 7.84 9.72 15.01
CA SER A 32 8.82 10.71 14.55
C SER A 32 10.26 10.28 14.85
N GLY A 33 10.50 8.97 14.91
CA GLY A 33 11.83 8.37 14.83
C GLY A 33 12.11 7.98 13.40
N ARG A 34 13.36 8.11 12.96
CA ARG A 34 13.87 7.61 11.68
C ARG A 34 13.69 6.09 11.60
N ARG A 35 12.48 5.61 11.35
CA ARG A 35 12.16 4.18 11.25
C ARG A 35 12.76 3.66 9.96
N VAL A 36 13.84 2.91 10.09
CA VAL A 36 14.36 2.08 9.03
C VAL A 36 13.24 1.11 8.62
N PRO A 37 12.82 1.11 7.34
CA PRO A 37 11.83 0.14 6.87
C PRO A 37 12.31 -1.28 7.14
N ARG A 38 11.41 -2.17 7.55
CA ARG A 38 11.76 -3.58 7.76
C ARG A 38 12.07 -4.21 6.41
N ILE A 39 13.22 -4.87 6.29
CA ILE A 39 13.53 -5.71 5.12
C ILE A 39 12.77 -7.03 5.28
N LEU A 40 11.93 -7.35 4.31
CA LEU A 40 11.14 -8.59 4.29
C LEU A 40 11.81 -9.66 3.43
N TYR A 41 12.47 -9.26 2.34
CA TYR A 41 13.15 -10.16 1.45
C TYR A 41 14.33 -9.46 0.77
N GLN A 42 15.41 -10.19 0.55
CA GLN A 42 16.59 -9.69 -0.15
C GLN A 42 17.33 -10.83 -0.84
N ASP A 43 17.50 -10.74 -2.15
CA ASP A 43 18.36 -11.63 -2.93
C ASP A 43 19.34 -10.82 -3.80
N ARG A 44 20.01 -11.44 -4.76
CA ARG A 44 20.97 -10.75 -5.64
C ARG A 44 20.36 -9.60 -6.43
N ASP A 45 19.10 -9.69 -6.82
CA ASP A 45 18.47 -8.82 -7.82
C ASP A 45 17.43 -7.86 -7.22
N ILE A 46 16.77 -8.23 -6.13
CA ILE A 46 15.71 -7.43 -5.52
C ILE A 46 15.83 -7.30 -4.01
N LEU A 47 15.21 -6.24 -3.50
CA LEU A 47 15.02 -5.93 -2.10
C LEU A 47 13.54 -5.58 -1.89
N VAL A 48 12.87 -6.28 -0.98
CA VAL A 48 11.48 -6.00 -0.60
C VAL A 48 11.44 -5.51 0.84
N ILE A 49 10.73 -4.41 1.06
CA ILE A 49 10.56 -3.80 2.37
C ILE A 49 9.08 -3.69 2.75
N ASP A 50 8.83 -3.61 4.05
CA ASP A 50 7.61 -3.04 4.60
C ASP A 50 7.83 -1.53 4.84
N LYS A 51 7.30 -0.70 3.94
CA LYS A 51 7.39 0.76 4.06
C LYS A 51 6.34 1.25 5.06
N PRO A 52 6.73 1.98 6.12
CA PRO A 52 5.75 2.59 7.01
C PRO A 52 4.98 3.73 6.32
N ALA A 53 3.76 3.99 6.79
CA ALA A 53 3.02 5.19 6.45
C ALA A 53 3.74 6.45 7.00
N GLY A 54 3.64 7.56 6.28
CA GLY A 54 4.31 8.83 6.61
C GLY A 54 5.70 9.00 6.00
N LEU A 55 6.33 7.90 5.56
CA LEU A 55 7.65 7.89 4.91
C LEU A 55 7.53 8.01 3.38
N LEU A 56 8.31 8.91 2.79
CA LEU A 56 8.40 9.02 1.33
C LEU A 56 9.04 7.75 0.72
N ALA A 57 8.55 7.31 -0.43
CA ALA A 57 9.13 6.17 -1.15
C ALA A 57 10.51 6.52 -1.74
N VAL A 58 10.58 7.66 -2.43
CA VAL A 58 11.75 8.19 -3.14
C VAL A 58 11.94 9.68 -2.78
N PRO A 59 13.13 10.26 -2.94
CA PRO A 59 13.36 11.67 -2.65
C PRO A 59 12.49 12.57 -3.53
N ILE A 60 12.00 13.66 -2.91
CA ILE A 60 11.40 14.79 -3.62
C ILE A 60 12.50 15.85 -3.75
N PRO A 61 12.87 16.29 -4.96
CA PRO A 61 13.87 17.34 -5.16
C PRO A 61 13.56 18.58 -4.31
N GLY A 62 14.57 19.09 -3.60
CA GLY A 62 14.45 20.29 -2.76
C GLY A 62 13.75 20.11 -1.40
N SER A 63 13.15 18.95 -1.11
CA SER A 63 12.38 18.78 0.15
C SER A 63 13.24 18.48 1.38
N GLY A 64 14.40 17.83 1.21
CA GLY A 64 15.22 17.33 2.33
C GLY A 64 14.55 16.24 3.20
N ALA A 65 13.29 15.88 2.91
CA ALA A 65 12.54 14.93 3.70
C ALA A 65 13.08 13.50 3.58
N PRO A 66 13.10 12.73 4.69
CA PRO A 66 13.57 11.35 4.67
C PRO A 66 12.69 10.48 3.77
N ASN A 67 13.30 9.54 3.07
CA ASN A 67 12.64 8.56 2.21
C ASN A 67 13.27 7.18 2.37
N ALA A 68 12.50 6.15 2.00
CA ALA A 68 12.89 4.76 2.11
C ALA A 68 14.18 4.46 1.33
N GLN A 69 14.31 4.95 0.09
CA GLN A 69 15.49 4.71 -0.74
C GLN A 69 16.79 5.17 -0.04
N GLN A 70 16.84 6.42 0.42
CA GLN A 70 18.04 6.98 1.06
C GLN A 70 18.35 6.30 2.40
N ILE A 71 17.32 6.01 3.20
CA ILE A 71 17.50 5.31 4.48
C ILE A 71 18.09 3.91 4.23
N LEU A 72 17.54 3.15 3.28
CA LEU A 72 18.02 1.81 2.97
C LEU A 72 19.44 1.82 2.38
N ALA A 73 19.73 2.77 1.47
CA ALA A 73 21.07 2.91 0.91
C ALA A 73 22.11 3.22 2.02
N SER A 74 21.73 4.03 3.02
CA SER A 74 22.58 4.32 4.17
C SER A 74 22.77 3.10 5.08
N VAL A 75 21.76 2.25 5.28
CA VAL A 75 21.83 1.07 6.17
C VAL A 75 22.57 -0.09 5.52
N LEU A 76 22.37 -0.32 4.22
CA LEU A 76 23.02 -1.41 3.50
C LEU A 76 24.49 -1.12 3.21
N GLY A 77 24.87 0.15 3.06
CA GLY A 77 26.22 0.56 2.69
C GLY A 77 26.49 0.35 1.20
N LYS A 78 27.59 0.95 0.70
CA LYS A 78 27.92 0.97 -0.73
C LYS A 78 28.23 -0.41 -1.32
N ASP A 79 28.77 -1.32 -0.51
CA ASP A 79 29.26 -2.62 -0.97
C ASP A 79 28.16 -3.69 -1.03
N ARG A 80 27.00 -3.44 -0.40
CA ARG A 80 25.89 -4.40 -0.35
C ARG A 80 24.84 -4.12 -1.42
N GLY A 81 25.27 -3.67 -2.60
CA GLY A 81 24.40 -3.49 -3.76
C GLY A 81 23.56 -2.21 -3.73
N SER A 82 22.97 -1.89 -4.88
CA SER A 82 22.23 -0.64 -5.06
C SER A 82 20.81 -0.71 -4.49
N VAL A 83 20.23 0.43 -4.13
CA VAL A 83 18.80 0.56 -3.82
C VAL A 83 18.17 1.39 -4.92
N LEU A 84 17.72 0.72 -5.98
CA LEU A 84 17.22 1.36 -7.19
C LEU A 84 15.69 1.35 -7.22
N PRO A 85 15.03 2.51 -7.21
CA PRO A 85 13.57 2.56 -7.32
C PRO A 85 13.09 2.04 -8.67
N VAL A 86 12.01 1.24 -8.61
CA VAL A 86 11.30 0.69 -9.79
C VAL A 86 9.81 1.06 -9.79
N HIS A 87 9.26 1.39 -8.63
CA HIS A 87 7.91 1.92 -8.43
C HIS A 87 7.88 2.80 -7.19
N ARG A 88 6.74 3.44 -6.92
CA ARG A 88 6.49 4.17 -5.68
C ARG A 88 5.08 3.89 -5.18
N ILE A 89 4.92 3.96 -3.86
CA ILE A 89 3.62 4.09 -3.21
C ILE A 89 3.59 5.43 -2.46
N ASP A 90 2.40 5.93 -2.17
CA ASP A 90 2.25 7.26 -1.57
C ASP A 90 2.85 7.36 -0.17
N ARG A 91 3.11 8.60 0.26
CA ARG A 91 3.72 8.90 1.56
C ARG A 91 2.96 8.20 2.69
N TYR A 92 1.64 8.31 2.70
CA TYR A 92 0.78 7.77 3.76
C TYR A 92 0.28 6.34 3.49
N THR A 93 0.63 5.75 2.35
CA THR A 93 0.40 4.34 2.08
C THR A 93 1.51 3.51 2.71
N SER A 94 1.14 2.56 3.58
CA SER A 94 2.06 1.55 4.11
C SER A 94 2.08 0.29 3.25
N GLY A 95 3.12 -0.53 3.42
CA GLY A 95 3.16 -1.89 2.89
C GLY A 95 4.32 -2.14 1.94
N LEU A 96 4.14 -3.16 1.09
CA LEU A 96 5.22 -3.73 0.29
C LEU A 96 5.76 -2.74 -0.74
N MET A 97 7.08 -2.54 -0.72
CA MET A 97 7.80 -1.80 -1.74
C MET A 97 9.01 -2.59 -2.19
N VAL A 98 9.27 -2.59 -3.50
CA VAL A 98 10.34 -3.34 -4.14
C VAL A 98 11.37 -2.37 -4.70
N PHE A 99 12.64 -2.66 -4.46
CA PHE A 99 13.79 -2.01 -5.07
C PHE A 99 14.59 -3.04 -5.86
N ALA A 100 15.17 -2.61 -6.98
CA ALA A 100 16.16 -3.42 -7.67
C ALA A 100 17.55 -3.21 -7.05
N ARG A 101 18.35 -4.27 -7.05
CA ARG A 101 19.75 -4.26 -6.59
C ARG A 101 20.77 -4.23 -7.71
N THR A 102 20.35 -4.57 -8.93
CA THR A 102 21.16 -4.52 -10.16
C THR A 102 20.48 -3.64 -11.23
N ARG A 103 21.27 -3.10 -12.16
CA ARG A 103 20.73 -2.31 -13.29
C ARG A 103 19.84 -3.16 -14.22
N VAL A 104 20.20 -4.43 -14.40
CA VAL A 104 19.44 -5.39 -15.21
C VAL A 104 18.08 -5.66 -14.57
N ALA A 105 18.04 -5.98 -13.27
CA ALA A 105 16.80 -6.18 -12.53
C ALA A 105 15.93 -4.92 -12.57
N ARG A 106 16.54 -3.73 -12.42
CA ARG A 106 15.82 -2.45 -12.52
C ARG A 106 15.12 -2.30 -13.87
N ALA A 107 15.83 -2.53 -14.98
CA ALA A 107 15.26 -2.39 -16.31
C ALA A 107 14.09 -3.37 -16.52
N ASN A 108 14.23 -4.62 -16.07
CA ASN A 108 13.18 -5.63 -16.17
C ASN A 108 11.94 -5.25 -15.34
N LEU A 109 12.15 -4.88 -14.07
CA LEU A 109 11.06 -4.49 -13.17
C LEU A 109 10.33 -3.23 -13.65
N VAL A 110 11.06 -2.20 -14.10
CA VAL A 110 10.42 -0.99 -14.66
C VAL A 110 9.52 -1.36 -15.85
N ARG A 111 9.96 -2.23 -16.76
CA ARG A 111 9.11 -2.71 -17.86
C ARG A 111 7.85 -3.43 -17.35
N GLN A 112 7.99 -4.29 -16.34
CA GLN A 112 6.84 -4.98 -15.74
C GLN A 112 5.83 -4.00 -15.10
N PHE A 113 6.32 -3.02 -14.33
CA PHE A 113 5.46 -2.01 -13.71
C PHE A 113 4.76 -1.13 -14.77
N LEU A 114 5.44 -0.75 -15.84
CA LEU A 114 4.84 -0.03 -16.98
C LEU A 114 3.81 -0.88 -17.72
N ALA A 115 4.04 -2.18 -17.83
CA ALA A 115 3.11 -3.12 -18.44
C ALA A 115 1.96 -3.54 -17.49
N HIS A 116 1.89 -2.99 -16.27
CA HIS A 116 0.92 -3.36 -15.24
C HIS A 116 0.87 -4.86 -14.92
N SER A 117 1.95 -5.60 -15.17
CA SER A 117 1.97 -7.06 -15.00
C SER A 117 2.06 -7.54 -13.54
N PRO A 118 2.66 -6.81 -12.59
CA PRO A 118 2.64 -7.23 -11.19
C PRO A 118 1.24 -7.10 -10.59
N LEU A 119 0.73 -8.19 -10.00
CA LEU A 119 -0.45 -8.16 -9.14
C LEU A 119 -0.14 -7.36 -7.87
N ARG A 120 -0.96 -6.34 -7.59
CA ARG A 120 -0.83 -5.50 -6.40
C ARG A 120 -2.16 -5.49 -5.67
N LEU A 121 -2.18 -6.06 -4.47
CA LEU A 121 -3.36 -6.12 -3.60
C LEU A 121 -3.20 -5.10 -2.48
N TYR A 122 -4.25 -4.33 -2.24
CA TYR A 122 -4.30 -3.30 -1.21
C TYR A 122 -5.43 -3.62 -0.24
N LEU A 123 -5.11 -3.65 1.05
CA LEU A 123 -6.12 -3.63 2.10
C LEU A 123 -6.43 -2.15 2.41
N ALA A 124 -7.71 -1.80 2.35
CA ALA A 124 -8.17 -0.44 2.59
C ALA A 124 -9.42 -0.43 3.48
N VAL A 125 -9.58 0.65 4.24
CA VAL A 125 -10.82 1.00 4.94
C VAL A 125 -11.44 2.18 4.21
N VAL A 126 -12.71 2.05 3.83
CA VAL A 126 -13.44 3.08 3.09
C VAL A 126 -14.52 3.71 3.96
N ARG A 127 -14.92 4.94 3.62
CA ARG A 127 -16.05 5.60 4.26
C ARG A 127 -17.34 5.24 3.52
N GLY A 128 -18.34 4.76 4.27
CA GLY A 128 -19.61 4.29 3.72
C GLY A 128 -19.54 2.82 3.31
N LEU A 129 -20.61 2.35 2.66
CA LEU A 129 -20.71 0.98 2.16
C LEU A 129 -20.72 1.00 0.63
N PRO A 130 -19.78 0.31 -0.03
CA PRO A 130 -19.87 0.10 -1.48
C PRO A 130 -21.22 -0.53 -1.84
N PRO A 131 -21.86 -0.12 -2.96
CA PRO A 131 -23.17 -0.65 -3.35
C PRO A 131 -23.12 -2.13 -3.80
N MET A 132 -21.93 -2.64 -4.07
CA MET A 132 -21.65 -4.02 -4.49
C MET A 132 -20.45 -4.56 -3.69
N GLU A 133 -20.41 -5.87 -3.46
CA GLU A 133 -19.29 -6.53 -2.76
C GLU A 133 -18.00 -6.54 -3.58
N GLU A 134 -18.11 -6.60 -4.92
CA GLU A 134 -17.00 -6.61 -5.86
C GLU A 134 -17.35 -5.76 -7.09
N GLY A 135 -16.32 -5.22 -7.77
CA GLY A 135 -16.49 -4.46 -9.00
C GLY A 135 -15.18 -3.90 -9.53
N GLU A 136 -15.22 -3.33 -10.73
CA GLU A 136 -14.08 -2.66 -11.35
C GLU A 136 -14.35 -1.14 -11.43
N LEU A 137 -13.44 -0.34 -10.86
CA LEU A 137 -13.47 1.11 -11.01
C LEU A 137 -12.56 1.52 -12.17
N ARG A 138 -13.14 2.05 -13.24
CA ARG A 138 -12.43 2.69 -14.35
C ARG A 138 -12.64 4.20 -14.29
N HIS A 139 -11.56 4.95 -14.10
CA HIS A 139 -11.58 6.42 -14.09
C HIS A 139 -10.62 6.93 -15.17
N PHE A 140 -11.08 7.87 -16.00
CA PHE A 140 -10.34 8.45 -17.12
C PHE A 140 -9.64 9.75 -16.73
#